data_AF-A0A7S0VUH7-F1
#
_entry.id   AF-A0A7S0VUH7-F1
#
_cell.length_a   1.000
_cell.length_b   1.000
_cell.length_c   1.000
_cell.angle_alpha   90.00
_cell.angle_beta   90.00
_cell.angle_gamma   90.00
#
_symmetry.space_group_name_H-M   'P 1'
#
loop_
_entity.id
_entity.type
_entity.pdbx_description
1 polymer ?
#
loop_
_entity_poly.entity_id
_entity_poly.type
_entity_poly.pdbx_seq_one_letter_code
_entity_poly.pdbx_strand_id
1 'polypeptide(L)'
;DGGGKGSVRCESVVCEGAQCSISEFDQPYDKLVVTVGASVNTFGIEGVREHCYFLKQAPDAAALREAIGNCFERACYPSMSEEERRRTLSFVVVGAGPTGGGVTG
;
A
#
# COMPACT_ATOMS: atom_id res chain seq x y z
N ASP A 1 -4.72 19.30 -43.04
CA ASP A 1 -3.58 19.01 -42.16
C ASP A 1 -4.07 18.08 -41.07
N GLY A 2 -3.63 16.82 -41.10
CA GLY A 2 -4.29 15.68 -40.44
C GLY A 2 -3.86 15.52 -38.98
N GLY A 3 -4.64 16.08 -38.06
CA GLY A 3 -4.50 15.82 -36.62
C GLY A 3 -4.94 14.40 -36.30
N GLY A 4 -3.98 13.46 -36.18
CA GLY A 4 -4.25 12.12 -35.69
C GLY A 4 -4.78 12.18 -34.25
N LYS A 5 -6.06 11.88 -34.05
CA LYS A 5 -6.65 11.71 -32.72
C LYS A 5 -5.95 10.52 -32.05
N GLY A 6 -5.33 10.75 -30.90
CA GLY A 6 -4.75 9.67 -30.09
C GLY A 6 -5.86 8.83 -29.47
N SER A 7 -5.58 7.57 -29.18
CA SER A 7 -6.45 6.71 -28.36
C SER A 7 -5.64 6.04 -27.25
N VAL A 8 -6.25 5.88 -26.08
CA VAL A 8 -5.71 5.05 -25.00
C VAL A 8 -6.52 3.79 -24.91
N ARG A 9 -5.85 2.65 -24.74
CA ARG A 9 -6.50 1.40 -24.37
C ARG A 9 -6.67 1.36 -22.86
N CYS A 10 -7.91 1.24 -22.43
CA CYS A 10 -8.28 1.18 -21.03
C CYS A 10 -8.71 -0.25 -20.67
N GLU A 11 -8.33 -0.68 -19.48
CA GLU A 11 -8.83 -1.89 -18.85
C GLU A 11 -9.62 -1.48 -17.60
N SER A 12 -10.89 -1.88 -17.54
CA SER A 12 -11.76 -1.65 -16.39
C SER A 12 -12.00 -2.95 -15.66
N VAL A 13 -11.72 -2.96 -14.36
CA VAL A 13 -12.00 -4.09 -13.47
C VAL A 13 -13.15 -3.71 -12.55
N VAL A 14 -14.25 -4.45 -12.63
CA VAL A 14 -15.41 -4.30 -11.74
C VAL A 14 -15.59 -5.59 -10.96
N CYS A 15 -15.54 -5.50 -9.63
CA CYS A 15 -15.71 -6.64 -8.75
C CYS A 15 -17.04 -6.55 -7.99
N GLU A 16 -17.83 -7.62 -8.06
CA GLU A 16 -19.04 -7.85 -7.27
C GLU A 16 -18.81 -9.08 -6.37
N GLY A 17 -18.52 -8.84 -5.10
CA GLY A 17 -18.15 -9.90 -4.16
C GLY A 17 -16.83 -10.57 -4.58
N ALA A 18 -16.87 -11.89 -4.81
CA ALA A 18 -15.69 -12.67 -5.22
C ALA A 18 -15.53 -12.80 -6.75
N GLN A 19 -16.46 -12.26 -7.55
CA GLN A 19 -16.38 -12.29 -9.00
C GLN A 19 -15.93 -10.93 -9.52
N CYS A 20 -14.91 -10.93 -10.38
CA CYS A 20 -14.44 -9.73 -11.07
C CYS A 20 -14.62 -9.91 -12.58
N SER A 21 -15.14 -8.88 -13.24
CA SER A 21 -15.22 -8.79 -14.69
C SER A 21 -14.21 -7.75 -15.18
N ILE A 22 -13.55 -8.08 -16.30
CA ILE A 22 -12.57 -7.23 -16.95
C ILE A 22 -13.16 -6.83 -18.31
N SER A 23 -13.19 -5.54 -18.61
CA SER A 23 -13.59 -5.01 -19.91
C SER A 23 -12.50 -4.11 -20.48
N GLU A 24 -12.16 -4.33 -21.75
CA GLU A 24 -11.23 -3.50 -22.50
C GLU A 24 -11.99 -2.57 -23.44
N PHE A 25 -11.56 -1.31 -23.51
CA PHE A 25 -12.11 -0.34 -24.46
C PHE A 25 -11.06 0.68 -24.89
N ASP A 26 -11.17 1.16 -26.12
CA ASP A 26 -10.33 2.24 -26.63
C ASP A 26 -11.04 3.59 -26.42
N GLN A 27 -10.37 4.53 -25.77
CA GLN A 27 -10.89 5.87 -25.52
C GLN A 27 -10.11 6.91 -26.36
N PRO A 28 -10.74 7.51 -27.39
CA PRO A 28 -10.14 8.59 -28.16
C PRO A 28 -9.97 9.85 -27.33
N TYR A 29 -8.91 10.61 -27.59
CA TYR A 29 -8.65 11.89 -26.95
C TYR A 29 -8.01 12.90 -27.91
N ASP A 30 -8.31 14.17 -27.70
CA ASP A 30 -7.62 15.28 -28.36
C ASP A 30 -6.45 15.79 -27.50
N LYS A 31 -6.59 15.70 -26.17
CA LYS A 31 -5.54 15.98 -25.17
C LYS A 31 -5.69 15.00 -24.01
N LEU A 32 -4.58 14.44 -23.55
CA LEU A 32 -4.53 13.49 -22.44
C LEU A 32 -3.68 14.06 -21.29
N VAL A 33 -4.20 14.02 -20.07
CA VAL A 33 -3.48 14.35 -18.85
C VAL A 33 -3.49 13.12 -17.95
N VAL A 34 -2.32 12.61 -17.57
CA VAL A 34 -2.17 11.38 -16.78
C VAL A 34 -1.75 11.73 -15.35
N THR A 35 -2.60 11.39 -14.38
CA THR A 35 -2.36 11.65 -12.94
C THR A 35 -2.61 10.40 -12.08
N VAL A 36 -2.19 9.23 -12.55
CA VAL A 36 -2.40 7.93 -11.88
C VAL A 36 -1.56 7.75 -10.60
N GLY A 37 -0.67 8.69 -10.29
CA GLY A 37 0.22 8.62 -9.13
C GLY A 37 1.39 7.67 -9.34
N ALA A 38 1.90 7.10 -8.24
CA ALA A 38 3.04 6.17 -8.24
C ALA A 38 2.76 5.03 -7.27
N SER A 39 3.19 3.81 -7.61
CA SER A 39 3.11 2.63 -6.76
C SER A 39 4.25 2.60 -5.73
N VAL A 40 4.10 1.74 -4.72
CA VAL A 40 5.17 1.49 -3.74
C VAL A 40 6.33 0.75 -4.41
N ASN A 41 7.54 1.26 -4.25
CA ASN A 41 8.76 0.64 -4.74
C ASN A 41 9.47 -0.11 -3.61
N THR A 42 9.65 -1.42 -3.77
CA THR A 42 10.35 -2.28 -2.81
C THR A 42 11.84 -2.41 -3.14
N PHE A 43 12.30 -1.78 -4.22
CA PHE A 43 13.68 -1.84 -4.74
C PHE A 43 14.20 -3.28 -4.97
N GLY A 44 13.28 -4.24 -5.14
CA GLY A 44 13.62 -5.66 -5.33
C GLY A 44 14.10 -6.38 -4.07
N ILE A 45 13.94 -5.77 -2.89
CA ILE A 45 14.33 -6.40 -1.62
C ILE A 45 13.30 -7.49 -1.28
N GLU A 46 13.78 -8.73 -1.20
CA GLU A 46 12.98 -9.90 -0.83
C GLU A 46 12.42 -9.77 0.60
N GLY A 47 11.18 -10.20 0.81
CA GLY A 47 10.54 -10.16 2.13
C GLY A 47 9.85 -8.84 2.47
N VAL A 48 10.08 -7.74 1.73
CA VAL A 48 9.46 -6.44 2.03
C VAL A 48 7.95 -6.47 1.77
N ARG A 49 7.46 -7.19 0.77
CA ARG A 49 6.01 -7.27 0.50
C ARG A 49 5.29 -8.17 1.49
N GLU A 50 6.00 -9.14 2.04
CA GLU A 50 5.49 -10.21 2.89
C GLU A 50 5.54 -9.83 4.38
N HIS A 51 6.54 -9.02 4.78
CA HIS A 51 6.84 -8.73 6.18
C HIS A 51 6.74 -7.25 6.56
N CYS A 52 6.56 -6.34 5.60
CA CYS A 52 6.42 -4.91 5.89
C CYS A 52 5.00 -4.42 5.62
N TYR A 53 4.57 -3.47 6.45
CA TYR A 53 3.41 -2.65 6.19
C TYR A 53 3.82 -1.42 5.37
N PHE A 54 3.04 -1.09 4.36
CA PHE A 54 3.21 0.14 3.59
C PHE A 54 2.37 1.27 4.19
N LEU A 55 2.56 2.48 3.69
CA LEU A 55 1.77 3.66 4.10
C LEU A 55 1.56 4.57 2.90
N LYS A 56 0.82 4.08 1.89
CA LYS A 56 0.56 4.81 0.65
C LYS A 56 -0.89 5.28 0.55
N GLN A 57 -1.83 4.47 1.00
CA GLN A 57 -3.26 4.73 0.97
C GLN A 57 -3.88 4.60 2.38
N ALA A 58 -5.11 5.09 2.55
CA ALA A 58 -5.83 5.03 3.83
C ALA A 58 -5.98 3.60 4.40
N PRO A 59 -6.26 2.55 3.58
CA PRO A 59 -6.31 1.17 4.08
C PRO A 59 -4.99 0.71 4.70
N ASP A 60 -3.86 1.16 4.15
CA ASP A 60 -2.54 0.80 4.67
C ASP A 60 -2.33 1.32 6.10
N ALA A 61 -2.79 2.55 6.37
CA ALA A 61 -2.74 3.15 7.71
C ALA A 61 -3.62 2.39 8.72
N ALA A 62 -4.80 1.94 8.28
CA ALA A 62 -5.69 1.13 9.12
C ALA A 62 -5.04 -0.23 9.46
N ALA A 63 -4.45 -0.90 8.47
CA ALA A 63 -3.75 -2.17 8.66
C ALA A 63 -2.53 -2.03 9.59
N LEU A 64 -1.75 -0.96 9.45
CA LEU A 64 -0.63 -0.67 10.34
C LEU A 64 -1.11 -0.45 11.79
N ARG A 65 -2.18 0.31 11.99
CA ARG A 65 -2.77 0.54 13.31
C ARG A 65 -3.24 -0.76 13.97
N GLU A 66 -3.91 -1.62 13.21
CA GLU A 66 -4.35 -2.93 13.68
C GLU A 66 -3.15 -3.81 14.09
N ALA A 67 -2.10 -3.84 13.26
CA ALA A 67 -0.89 -4.60 13.56
C ALA A 67 -0.19 -4.14 14.84
N ILE A 68 -0.08 -2.82 15.04
CA ILE A 68 0.47 -2.23 16.27
C ILE A 68 -0.40 -2.60 17.47
N GLY A 69 -1.74 -2.53 17.35
CA GLY A 69 -2.67 -2.96 18.39
C GLY A 69 -2.46 -4.42 18.79
N ASN A 70 -2.34 -5.31 17.79
CA ASN A 70 -2.07 -6.73 18.01
C ASN A 70 -0.73 -6.97 18.73
N CYS A 71 0.30 -6.17 18.44
CA CYS A 71 1.56 -6.23 19.18
C CYS A 71 1.39 -5.89 20.67
N PHE A 72 0.61 -4.86 20.98
CA PHE A 72 0.32 -4.50 22.38
C PHE A 72 -0.50 -5.58 23.10
N GLU A 73 -1.55 -6.10 22.46
CA GLU A 73 -2.35 -7.19 23.02
C GLU A 73 -1.49 -8.43 23.31
N ARG A 74 -0.58 -8.79 22.40
CA ARG A 74 0.36 -9.89 22.60
C ARG A 74 1.33 -9.60 23.74
N ALA A 75 1.89 -8.40 23.81
CA ALA A 75 2.83 -8.02 24.86
C ALA A 75 2.24 -8.06 26.28
N CYS A 76 0.91 -7.98 26.41
CA CYS A 76 0.18 -8.07 27.67
C CYS A 76 0.04 -9.49 28.23
N TYR A 77 0.39 -10.55 27.48
CA TYR A 77 0.30 -11.90 28.02
C TYR A 77 1.28 -12.11 29.20
N PRO A 78 0.79 -12.62 30.34
CA PRO A 78 1.62 -12.81 31.53
C PRO A 78 2.65 -13.93 31.39
N SER A 79 2.46 -14.84 30.42
CA SER A 79 3.37 -15.94 30.12
C SER A 79 4.55 -15.56 29.23
N MET A 80 4.58 -14.35 28.67
CA MET A 80 5.70 -13.88 27.83
C MET A 80 6.91 -13.49 28.69
N SER A 81 8.09 -13.90 28.24
CA SER A 81 9.34 -13.42 28.79
C SER A 81 9.56 -11.93 28.49
N GLU A 82 10.41 -11.29 29.29
CA GLU A 82 10.78 -9.88 29.08
C GLU A 82 11.42 -9.65 27.70
N GLU A 83 12.20 -10.61 27.22
CA GLU A 83 12.86 -10.54 25.92
C GLU A 83 11.85 -10.61 24.75
N GLU A 84 10.88 -11.51 24.82
CA GLU A 84 9.81 -11.61 23.82
C GLU A 84 8.92 -10.35 23.82
N ARG A 85 8.66 -9.78 25.01
CA ARG A 85 7.90 -8.53 25.15
C ARG A 85 8.63 -7.38 24.49
N ARG A 86 9.94 -7.23 24.76
CA ARG A 86 10.79 -6.21 24.14
C ARG A 86 10.81 -6.35 22.61
N ARG A 87 10.94 -7.58 22.11
CA ARG A 87 10.92 -7.84 20.65
C ARG A 87 9.59 -7.50 20.02
N THR A 88 8.47 -7.84 20.67
CA THR A 88 7.12 -7.61 20.13
C THR A 88 6.78 -6.11 20.04
N LEU A 89 7.34 -5.30 20.93
CA LEU A 89 7.16 -3.85 20.97
C LEU A 89 8.29 -3.08 20.26
N SER A 90 9.12 -3.75 19.48
CA SER A 90 10.18 -3.12 18.69
C SER A 90 9.67 -2.83 17.27
N PHE A 91 9.68 -1.56 16.88
CA PHE A 91 9.22 -1.11 15.56
C PHE A 91 10.37 -0.52 14.75
N VAL A 92 10.39 -0.81 13.44
CA VAL A 92 11.38 -0.25 12.50
C VAL A 92 10.64 0.47 11.39
N VAL A 93 10.94 1.76 11.20
CA VAL A 93 10.38 2.59 10.14
C VAL A 93 11.44 2.81 9.07
N VAL A 94 11.14 2.40 7.84
CA VAL A 94 12.05 2.55 6.70
C VAL A 94 11.52 3.65 5.77
N GLY A 95 12.26 4.76 5.70
CA GLY A 95 11.95 5.90 4.83
C GLY A 95 11.95 7.23 5.58
N ALA A 96 12.87 8.13 5.23
CA ALA A 96 13.03 9.45 5.84
C ALA A 96 12.41 10.60 5.02
N GLY A 97 11.43 10.29 4.15
CA GLY A 97 10.65 11.30 3.43
C GLY A 97 9.54 11.92 4.30
N PRO A 98 8.83 12.96 3.84
CA PRO A 98 7.75 13.60 4.61
C PRO A 98 6.65 12.62 5.08
N THR A 99 6.49 11.48 4.42
CA THR A 99 5.61 10.38 4.83
C THR A 99 6.07 9.67 6.12
N GLY A 100 7.38 9.58 6.38
CA GLY A 100 7.95 8.93 7.58
C GLY A 100 7.96 9.83 8.82
N GLY A 101 7.94 11.16 8.64
CA GLY A 101 7.92 12.11 9.75
C GLY A 101 6.64 12.08 10.60
N GLY A 102 5.52 11.62 10.04
CA GLY A 102 4.21 11.60 10.71
C GLY A 102 3.93 10.37 11.58
N VAL A 103 4.74 9.31 11.51
CA VAL A 103 4.50 8.03 12.22
C VAL A 103 5.42 7.79 13.42
N THR A 104 6.17 8.81 13.84
CA THR A 104 7.15 8.72 14.95
C THR A 104 6.69 9.37 16.25
N GLY A 105 5.37 9.58 16.42
CA GLY A 105 4.75 10.18 17.61
C GLY A 105 3.93 9.21 18.43
#